data_AF-A0A1I4BAZ9-F1
#
_entry.id   AF-A0A1I4BAZ9-F1
#
_cell.length_a   1.000
_cell.length_b   1.000
_cell.length_c   1.000
_cell.angle_alpha   90.00
_cell.angle_beta   90.00
_cell.angle_gamma   90.00
#
_symmetry.space_group_name_H-M   'P 1'
#
loop_
_entity.id
_entity.type
_entity.pdbx_description
1 polymer ?
#
loop_
_entity_poly.entity_id
_entity_poly.type
_entity_poly.pdbx_seq_one_letter_code
_entity_poly.pdbx_strand_id
1 'polypeptide(L)'
;MADNDIRTERDSPAAAGTAEGVRMNPSLPPLSSFLSPGDDHRLRDMLAFAMAVEAGRPLAPNGLDTLRRDADAALEGYAFRSLHNRVEEIRLAAVQEHIGRLRAPPGFVTLVNANLVALVLLAAAAALGWRHYGPALVAWVGS
;
A
#
# COMPACT_ATOMS: atom_id res chain seq x y z
N MET A 1 -34.60 10.13 -5.29
CA MET A 1 -35.29 9.29 -6.28
C MET A 1 -34.73 9.66 -7.64
N ALA A 2 -33.64 9.00 -8.01
CA ALA A 2 -33.02 9.01 -9.32
C ALA A 2 -32.24 7.69 -9.38
N ASP A 3 -32.86 6.70 -10.02
CA ASP A 3 -32.26 5.44 -10.44
C ASP A 3 -31.05 5.73 -11.31
N ASN A 4 -29.94 5.03 -11.07
CA ASN A 4 -28.89 4.92 -12.06
C ASN A 4 -28.60 3.43 -12.27
N ASP A 5 -29.38 2.90 -13.20
CA ASP A 5 -29.43 1.54 -13.66
C ASP A 5 -28.49 1.43 -14.87
N ILE A 6 -27.24 0.99 -14.66
CA ILE A 6 -26.38 0.50 -15.75
C ILE A 6 -25.78 -0.83 -15.31
N ARG A 7 -26.65 -1.82 -15.27
CA ARG A 7 -26.31 -3.21 -15.57
C ARG A 7 -26.28 -3.33 -17.11
N THR A 8 -25.44 -4.24 -17.62
CA THR A 8 -25.46 -4.81 -18.98
C THR A 8 -24.45 -4.25 -20.00
N GLU A 9 -23.15 -4.46 -19.74
CA GLU A 9 -22.21 -4.85 -20.80
C GLU A 9 -21.49 -6.14 -20.36
N ARG A 10 -22.25 -7.23 -20.32
CA ARG A 10 -21.73 -8.57 -20.57
C ARG A 10 -22.17 -8.95 -21.97
N ASP A 11 -21.27 -9.64 -22.66
CA ASP A 11 -21.43 -10.36 -23.93
C ASP A 11 -21.17 -9.55 -25.20
N SER A 12 -19.89 -9.47 -25.56
CA SER A 12 -19.47 -9.51 -26.97
C SER A 12 -18.53 -10.71 -27.14
N PRO A 13 -18.99 -11.83 -27.74
CA PRO A 13 -18.14 -12.95 -28.10
C PRO A 13 -17.59 -12.76 -29.53
N ALA A 14 -16.45 -13.40 -29.79
CA ALA A 14 -15.85 -13.63 -31.10
C ALA A 14 -15.03 -12.48 -31.72
N ALA A 15 -13.81 -12.28 -31.19
CA ALA A 15 -12.65 -12.32 -32.07
C ALA A 15 -11.94 -13.65 -31.81
N ALA A 16 -12.27 -14.65 -32.63
CA ALA A 16 -11.48 -15.85 -32.79
C ALA A 16 -10.12 -15.46 -33.36
N GLY A 17 -9.24 -14.98 -32.48
CA GLY A 17 -7.81 -15.00 -32.70
C GLY A 17 -7.44 -16.47 -32.76
N THR A 18 -7.29 -16.96 -33.98
CA THR A 18 -6.63 -18.19 -34.37
C THR A 18 -5.68 -18.64 -33.26
N ALA A 19 -5.97 -19.81 -32.69
CA ALA A 19 -4.99 -20.57 -31.92
C ALA A 19 -3.87 -20.94 -32.90
N GLU A 20 -3.02 -19.95 -33.19
CA GLU A 20 -1.75 -20.13 -33.86
C GLU A 20 -0.98 -21.04 -32.91
N GLY A 21 -0.93 -22.31 -33.29
CA GLY A 21 -0.40 -23.36 -32.47
C GLY A 21 0.90 -22.89 -31.88
N VAL A 22 0.94 -22.79 -30.54
CA VAL A 22 2.17 -22.79 -29.77
C VAL A 22 2.88 -24.03 -30.28
N ARG A 23 3.81 -23.84 -31.23
CA ARG A 23 4.68 -24.90 -31.72
C ARG A 23 5.42 -25.33 -30.48
N MET A 24 4.96 -26.42 -29.85
CA MET A 24 5.65 -27.03 -28.74
C MET A 24 7.05 -27.28 -29.25
N ASN A 25 8.00 -26.50 -28.75
CA ASN A 25 9.40 -26.72 -29.03
C ASN A 25 9.68 -28.12 -28.45
N PRO A 26 10.02 -29.14 -29.26
CA PRO A 26 10.16 -30.52 -28.81
C PRO A 26 11.34 -30.72 -27.82
N SER A 27 11.99 -29.63 -27.43
CA SER A 27 13.10 -29.54 -26.48
C SER A 27 12.66 -29.20 -25.05
N LEU A 28 11.37 -28.92 -24.80
CA LEU A 28 10.90 -28.62 -23.45
C LEU A 28 10.68 -29.93 -22.65
N PRO A 29 11.19 -30.01 -21.41
CA PRO A 29 10.99 -31.17 -20.56
C PRO A 29 9.51 -31.32 -20.18
N PRO A 30 8.97 -32.56 -20.08
CA PRO A 30 7.58 -32.77 -19.70
C PRO A 30 7.36 -32.45 -18.21
N LEU A 31 6.20 -31.88 -17.86
CA LEU A 31 5.85 -31.54 -16.46
C LEU A 31 6.01 -32.74 -15.50
N SER A 32 5.73 -33.95 -15.98
CA SER A 32 5.89 -35.19 -15.21
C SER A 32 7.32 -35.45 -14.72
N SER A 33 8.35 -34.90 -15.38
CA SER A 33 9.74 -35.04 -14.93
C SER A 33 10.09 -34.13 -13.74
N PHE A 34 9.24 -33.15 -13.44
CA PHE A 34 9.42 -32.24 -12.31
C PHE A 34 8.68 -32.69 -11.06
N LEU A 35 7.57 -33.41 -11.21
CA LEU A 35 6.68 -33.74 -10.10
C LEU A 35 7.32 -34.80 -9.19
N SER A 36 7.63 -34.39 -7.96
CA SER A 36 7.98 -35.29 -6.88
C SER A 36 6.72 -35.95 -6.30
N PRO A 37 6.81 -37.20 -5.79
CA PRO A 37 5.69 -37.80 -5.07
C PRO A 37 5.43 -37.03 -3.76
N GLY A 38 4.21 -36.53 -3.59
CA GLY A 38 3.75 -35.81 -2.40
C GLY A 38 3.26 -34.39 -2.68
N ASP A 39 2.24 -33.94 -1.95
CA ASP A 39 1.61 -32.62 -2.16
C ASP A 39 2.50 -31.45 -1.69
N ASP A 40 3.36 -31.67 -0.69
CA ASP A 40 4.21 -30.63 -0.09
C ASP A 40 5.24 -30.06 -1.07
N HIS A 41 5.65 -30.83 -2.08
CA HIS A 41 6.63 -30.41 -3.10
C HIS A 41 5.98 -29.93 -4.39
N ARG A 42 4.66 -30.08 -4.51
CA ARG A 42 3.93 -29.81 -5.75
C ARG A 42 4.02 -28.35 -6.18
N LEU A 43 3.90 -27.42 -5.24
CA LEU A 43 3.98 -25.98 -5.54
C LEU A 43 5.38 -25.60 -6.02
N ARG A 44 6.42 -26.09 -5.34
CA ARG A 44 7.82 -25.88 -5.74
C ARG A 44 8.08 -26.45 -7.12
N ASP A 45 7.66 -27.68 -7.38
CA ASP A 45 7.92 -28.37 -8.64
C ASP A 45 7.16 -27.71 -9.81
N MET A 46 5.94 -27.21 -9.56
CA MET A 46 5.19 -26.40 -10.54
C MET A 46 5.89 -25.06 -10.84
N LEU A 47 6.42 -24.38 -9.83
CA LEU A 47 7.14 -23.14 -10.02
C LEU A 47 8.48 -23.35 -10.75
N ALA A 48 9.23 -24.39 -10.37
CA ALA A 48 10.46 -24.80 -11.05
C ALA A 48 10.21 -25.11 -12.53
N PHE A 49 9.12 -25.81 -12.84
CA PHE A 49 8.68 -26.04 -14.22
C PHE A 49 8.34 -24.74 -14.95
N ALA A 50 7.56 -23.85 -14.33
CA ALA A 50 7.19 -22.57 -14.93
C ALA A 50 8.43 -21.72 -15.27
N MET A 51 9.40 -21.66 -14.36
CA MET A 51 10.68 -20.97 -14.59
C MET A 51 11.50 -21.62 -15.72
N ALA A 52 11.48 -22.95 -15.84
CA ALA A 52 12.14 -23.66 -16.94
C ALA A 52 11.50 -23.32 -18.29
N VAL A 53 10.17 -23.27 -18.34
CA VAL A 53 9.40 -22.90 -19.54
C VAL A 53 9.67 -21.45 -19.92
N GLU A 54 9.64 -20.52 -18.96
CA GLU A 54 9.90 -19.11 -19.17
C GLU A 54 11.34 -18.85 -19.67
N ALA A 55 12.32 -19.56 -19.12
CA ALA A 55 13.71 -19.45 -19.55
C ALA A 55 13.93 -19.98 -20.98
N GLY A 56 13.04 -20.83 -21.50
CA GLY A 56 13.15 -21.41 -22.84
C GLY A 56 14.41 -22.25 -23.08
N ARG A 57 15.04 -22.75 -22.01
CA ARG A 57 16.32 -23.49 -22.08
C ARG A 57 16.09 -25.00 -22.03
N PRO A 58 16.87 -25.79 -22.80
CA PRO A 58 16.86 -27.24 -22.66
C PRO A 58 17.38 -27.64 -21.27
N LEU A 59 16.69 -28.56 -20.62
CA LEU A 59 16.98 -28.97 -19.25
C LEU A 59 18.24 -29.84 -19.22
N ALA A 60 19.32 -29.34 -18.62
CA ALA A 60 20.48 -30.18 -18.32
C ALA A 60 20.10 -31.18 -17.21
N PRO A 61 20.68 -32.40 -17.17
CA PRO A 61 20.38 -33.42 -16.15
C PRO A 61 20.54 -32.91 -14.71
N ASN A 62 21.45 -31.95 -14.48
CA ASN A 62 21.71 -31.35 -13.17
C ASN A 62 21.00 -30.00 -12.95
N GLY A 63 20.28 -29.47 -13.95
CA GLY A 63 19.64 -28.16 -13.92
C GLY A 63 18.30 -28.14 -13.16
N LEU A 64 17.71 -29.30 -12.93
CA LEU A 64 16.45 -29.44 -12.19
C LEU A 64 16.62 -29.04 -10.72
N ASP A 65 17.70 -29.47 -10.07
CA ASP A 65 17.95 -29.16 -8.66
C ASP A 65 18.25 -27.67 -8.44
N THR A 66 18.91 -27.02 -9.40
CA THR A 66 19.11 -25.57 -9.36
C THR A 66 17.77 -24.83 -9.48
N LEU A 67 16.91 -25.23 -10.42
CA LEU A 67 15.58 -24.63 -10.59
C LEU A 67 14.67 -24.85 -9.37
N ARG A 68 14.78 -26.00 -8.71
CA ARG A 68 14.05 -26.25 -7.46
C ARG A 68 14.54 -25.37 -6.32
N ARG A 69 15.85 -25.17 -6.18
CA ARG A 69 16.40 -24.23 -5.19
C ARG A 69 16.00 -22.79 -5.49
N ASP A 70 16.01 -22.40 -6.75
CA ASP A 70 15.56 -21.07 -7.19
C ASP A 70 14.06 -20.89 -6.91
N ALA A 71 13.25 -21.94 -7.12
CA ALA A 71 11.83 -21.94 -6.76
C ALA A 71 11.60 -21.78 -5.26
N ASP A 72 12.36 -22.50 -4.43
CA ASP A 72 12.29 -22.37 -2.98
C ASP A 72 12.66 -20.95 -2.53
N ALA A 73 13.76 -20.39 -3.05
CA ALA A 73 14.17 -19.02 -2.74
C ALA A 73 13.13 -17.98 -3.20
N ALA A 74 12.50 -18.17 -4.36
CA ALA A 74 11.45 -17.30 -4.86
C ALA A 74 10.17 -17.39 -4.02
N LEU A 75 9.76 -18.59 -3.62
CA LEU A 75 8.60 -18.81 -2.74
C LEU A 75 8.82 -18.19 -1.37
N GLU A 76 10.00 -18.40 -0.78
CA GLU A 76 10.37 -17.80 0.51
C GLU A 76 10.38 -16.27 0.43
N GLY A 77 11.02 -15.71 -0.59
CA GLY A 77 11.06 -14.27 -0.82
C GLY A 77 9.66 -13.66 -1.09
N TYR A 78 8.76 -14.40 -1.72
CA TYR A 78 7.37 -13.99 -1.89
C TYR A 78 6.58 -14.06 -0.57
N ALA A 79 6.70 -15.17 0.17
CA ALA A 79 6.03 -15.37 1.44
C ALA A 79 6.43 -14.31 2.46
N PHE A 80 7.73 -13.98 2.53
CA PHE A 80 8.24 -12.92 3.41
C PHE A 80 7.63 -11.56 3.06
N ARG A 81 7.65 -11.18 1.77
CA ARG A 81 7.05 -9.91 1.31
C ARG A 81 5.55 -9.86 1.56
N SER A 82 4.83 -10.95 1.29
CA SER A 82 3.40 -11.04 1.53
C SER A 82 3.05 -10.88 3.01
N LEU A 83 3.80 -11.55 3.89
CA LEU A 83 3.63 -11.42 5.34
C LEU A 83 3.94 -10.00 5.80
N HIS A 84 5.03 -9.41 5.34
CA HIS A 84 5.41 -8.05 5.69
C HIS A 84 4.34 -7.03 5.27
N ASN A 85 3.85 -7.13 4.03
CA ASN A 85 2.79 -6.28 3.54
C ASN A 85 1.51 -6.40 4.38
N ARG A 86 1.11 -7.63 4.72
CA ARG A 86 -0.06 -7.87 5.59
C ARG A 86 0.14 -7.30 6.99
N VAL A 87 1.34 -7.41 7.55
CA VAL A 87 1.65 -6.84 8.88
C VAL A 87 1.54 -5.31 8.84
N GLU A 88 2.08 -4.66 7.81
CA GLU A 88 1.94 -3.21 7.64
C GLU A 88 0.48 -2.79 7.42
N GLU A 89 -0.30 -3.54 6.64
CA GLU A 89 -1.75 -3.31 6.48
C GLU A 89 -2.48 -3.38 7.83
N ILE A 90 -2.22 -4.41 8.63
CA ILE A 90 -2.82 -4.57 9.97
C ILE A 90 -2.41 -3.41 10.88
N ARG A 91 -1.14 -3.00 10.83
CA ARG A 91 -0.62 -1.88 11.62
C ARG A 91 -1.31 -0.57 11.25
N LEU A 92 -1.45 -0.29 9.96
CA LEU A 92 -2.17 0.89 9.46
C LEU A 92 -3.65 0.85 9.86
N ALA A 93 -4.30 -0.30 9.74
CA ALA A 93 -5.69 -0.48 10.16
C ALA A 93 -5.86 -0.22 11.67
N ALA A 94 -4.96 -0.74 12.50
CA ALA A 94 -4.98 -0.52 13.95
C ALA A 94 -4.74 0.96 14.32
N VAL A 95 -3.82 1.64 13.64
CA VAL A 95 -3.58 3.08 13.83
C VAL A 95 -4.81 3.89 13.43
N GLN A 96 -5.42 3.58 12.28
CA GLN A 96 -6.60 4.27 11.79
C GLN A 96 -7.79 4.07 12.73
N GLU A 97 -7.98 2.85 13.24
CA GLU A 97 -8.98 2.56 14.25
C GLU A 97 -8.72 3.34 15.55
N HIS A 98 -7.48 3.40 16.00
CA HIS A 98 -7.10 4.16 17.19
C HIS A 98 -7.35 5.66 17.03
N ILE A 99 -6.97 6.24 15.88
CA ILE A 99 -7.26 7.64 15.53
C ILE A 99 -8.78 7.88 15.50
N GLY A 100 -9.56 6.96 14.95
CA GLY A 100 -11.02 7.04 14.94
C GLY A 100 -11.65 7.04 16.33
N ARG A 101 -11.00 6.44 17.33
CA ARG A 101 -11.44 6.45 18.74
C ARG A 101 -10.99 7.69 19.52
N LEU A 102 -9.97 8.40 19.05
CA LEU A 102 -9.55 9.66 19.66
C LEU A 102 -10.56 10.76 19.32
N ARG A 103 -10.92 11.58 20.32
CA ARG A 103 -11.76 12.76 20.09
C ARG A 103 -11.08 13.64 19.05
N ALA A 104 -11.80 13.97 17.98
CA ALA A 104 -11.27 14.78 16.89
C ALA A 104 -10.59 16.04 17.46
N PRO A 105 -9.34 16.35 17.05
CA PRO A 105 -8.66 17.56 17.50
C PRO A 105 -9.49 18.79 17.11
N PRO A 106 -9.41 19.90 17.86
CA PRO A 106 -10.08 21.14 17.48
C PRO A 106 -9.65 21.52 16.06
N GLY A 107 -10.64 21.78 15.20
CA GLY A 107 -10.38 22.11 13.80
C GLY A 107 -9.54 23.37 13.66
N PHE A 108 -8.89 23.54 12.50
CA PHE A 108 -8.08 24.72 12.19
C PHE A 108 -8.81 26.04 12.47
N VAL A 109 -10.08 26.13 12.09
CA VAL A 109 -10.93 27.32 12.36
C VAL A 109 -11.09 27.58 13.85
N THR A 110 -11.24 26.52 14.67
CA THR A 110 -11.33 26.64 16.12
C THR A 110 -10.04 27.21 16.71
N LEU A 111 -8.87 26.75 16.23
CA LEU A 111 -7.57 27.27 16.65
C LEU A 111 -7.35 28.73 16.22
N VAL A 112 -7.72 29.07 14.98
CA VAL A 112 -7.64 30.45 14.48
C VAL A 112 -8.52 31.38 15.30
N ASN A 113 -9.77 30.98 15.58
CA ASN A 113 -10.68 31.76 16.42
C ASN A 113 -10.15 31.93 17.85
N ALA A 114 -9.62 30.86 18.45
CA ALA A 114 -9.02 30.94 19.78
C ALA A 114 -7.85 31.94 19.81
N ASN A 115 -7.00 31.94 18.78
CA ASN A 115 -5.88 32.88 18.69
C ASN A 115 -6.36 34.33 18.47
N LEU A 116 -7.37 34.52 17.62
CA LEU A 116 -7.94 35.84 17.37
C LEU A 116 -8.59 36.42 18.63
N VAL A 117 -9.31 35.59 19.40
CA VAL A 117 -9.83 35.96 20.72
C VAL A 117 -8.70 36.34 21.68
N ALA A 118 -7.62 35.55 21.74
CA ALA A 118 -6.47 35.87 22.59
C ALA A 118 -5.82 37.21 22.22
N LEU A 119 -5.67 37.50 20.92
CA LEU A 119 -5.13 38.78 20.45
C LEU A 119 -6.04 39.95 20.81
N VAL A 120 -7.35 39.79 20.67
CA VAL A 120 -8.33 40.83 21.06
C VAL A 120 -8.25 41.10 22.57
N LEU A 121 -8.18 40.05 23.39
CA LEU A 121 -8.04 40.19 24.85
C LEU A 121 -6.74 40.88 25.24
N LEU A 122 -5.62 40.52 24.58
CA LEU A 122 -4.33 41.14 24.81
C LEU A 122 -4.33 42.62 24.42
N ALA A 123 -4.88 42.95 23.24
CA ALA A 123 -5.01 44.32 22.78
C ALA A 123 -5.90 45.17 23.71
N ALA A 124 -7.01 44.60 24.18
CA ALA A 124 -7.88 45.27 25.15
C ALA A 124 -7.17 45.53 26.48
N ALA A 125 -6.43 44.54 27.00
CA ALA A 125 -5.64 44.69 28.22
C ALA A 125 -4.55 45.76 28.06
N ALA A 126 -3.84 45.76 26.92
CA ALA A 126 -2.83 46.77 26.61
C ALA A 126 -3.43 48.18 26.50
N ALA A 127 -4.59 48.32 25.84
CA ALA A 127 -5.28 49.60 25.72
C ALA A 127 -5.77 50.14 27.08
N LEU A 128 -6.31 49.27 27.93
CA LEU A 128 -6.69 49.62 29.30
C LEU A 128 -5.47 50.01 30.14
N GLY A 129 -4.38 49.26 30.04
CA GLY A 129 -3.12 49.56 30.71
C GLY A 129 -2.55 50.91 30.26
N TRP A 130 -2.53 51.18 28.95
CA TRP A 130 -2.09 52.47 28.41
C TRP A 130 -2.98 53.62 28.86
N ARG A 131 -4.31 53.42 28.92
CA ARG A 131 -5.23 54.46 29.40
C ARG A 131 -4.98 54.83 30.86
N HIS A 132 -4.57 53.87 31.70
CA HIS A 132 -4.31 54.11 33.12
C HIS A 132 -2.89 54.59 33.42
N TYR A 133 -1.89 53.94 32.83
CA TYR A 133 -0.47 54.14 33.15
C TYR A 133 0.30 54.91 32.08
N GLY A 134 -0.23 54.98 30.85
CA GLY A 134 0.40 55.66 29.72
C GLY A 134 0.68 57.15 29.94
N PRO A 135 -0.24 57.95 30.51
CA PRO A 135 0.02 59.37 30.76
C PRO A 135 1.22 59.59 31.70
N ALA A 136 1.34 58.75 32.74
CA ALA A 136 2.43 58.80 33.70
C ALA A 136 3.76 58.34 33.09
N LEU A 137 3.73 57.31 32.24
CA LEU A 137 4.91 56.81 31.53
C LEU A 137 5.48 57.83 30.52
N VAL A 138 4.62 58.53 29.77
CA VAL A 138 5.05 59.57 28.83
C VAL A 138 5.65 60.78 29.57
N ALA A 139 5.08 61.16 30.71
CA ALA A 139 5.61 62.23 31.54
C ALA A 139 7.00 61.90 32.13
N TRP A 140 7.25 60.63 32.48
CA TRP A 140 8.54 60.17 33.01
C TRP A 140 9.64 60.06 31.94
N VAL A 141 9.31 59.67 30.72
CA VAL A 141 10.28 59.58 29.60
C VAL A 141 10.64 60.98 29.05
N GLY A 142 9.75 61.96 29.22
CA GLY A 142 9.95 63.34 28.75
C GLY A 142 10.70 64.28 29.71
N SER A 143 11.01 63.84 30.94
CA SER A 143 11.79 64.57 31.95
C SER A 143 13.25 64.13 31.97
#